data_AF-T0KZ58-F1
#
_entry.id   AF-T0KZ58-F1
#
_cell.length_a   1.000
_cell.length_b   1.000
_cell.length_c   1.000
_cell.angle_alpha   90.00
_cell.angle_beta   90.00
_cell.angle_gamma   90.00
#
_symmetry.space_group_name_H-M   'P 1'
#
loop_
_entity.id
_entity.type
_entity.pdbx_description
1 polymer ?
#
loop_
_entity_poly.entity_id
_entity_poly.type
_entity_poly.pdbx_seq_one_letter_code
_entity_poly.pdbx_strand_id
1 'polypeptide(L)'
;MGVAFDGESELIRLTLVDYFTSEILLDSLVVPVVGMSHFNTRYSGVSRQAMGEARRKGKCITGGVAAARQEVWRWVGPETIVVGHGVNNDLTSLRWIHPLVVDSMLLATAAKAEKEKREEEEEEERKKAEALEAAKNIQEAEVPDEDLISFDSENENSKGKQKGREDKAKKQKGSGLSLKNLTQDLLGRQIQVGKMGHDSLEDALAARDLVHWFVTQKCEELKARNQNPAIMGFW
;
A
#
# COMPACT_ATOMS: atom_id res chain seq x y z
N MET A 1 4.57 2.55 18.81
CA MET A 1 3.76 3.34 19.77
C MET A 1 3.20 2.45 20.88
N GLY A 2 3.07 2.96 22.10
CA GLY A 2 2.33 2.37 23.21
C GLY A 2 1.11 3.22 23.61
N VAL A 3 0.40 2.84 24.66
CA VAL A 3 -0.79 3.53 25.18
C VAL A 3 -0.54 4.00 26.62
N ALA A 4 -0.71 5.30 26.84
CA ALA A 4 -0.67 5.93 28.15
C ALA A 4 -1.89 5.55 29.02
N PHE A 5 -1.86 5.92 30.30
CA PHE A 5 -2.94 5.61 31.24
C PHE A 5 -4.28 6.30 30.90
N ASP A 6 -4.21 7.44 30.22
CA ASP A 6 -5.36 8.23 29.74
C ASP A 6 -5.90 7.74 28.38
N GLY A 7 -5.24 6.75 27.77
CA GLY A 7 -5.60 6.20 26.46
C GLY A 7 -4.89 6.86 25.28
N GLU A 8 -4.05 7.87 25.49
CA GLU A 8 -3.30 8.51 24.42
C GLU A 8 -2.15 7.63 23.89
N SER A 9 -1.79 7.82 22.63
CA SER A 9 -0.69 7.08 21.98
C SER A 9 0.65 7.74 22.31
N GLU A 10 1.57 6.98 22.91
CA GLU A 10 2.88 7.48 23.35
C GLU A 10 4.07 6.81 22.67
N LEU A 11 5.09 7.61 22.37
CA LEU A 11 6.28 7.17 21.64
C LEU A 11 7.17 6.32 22.55
N ILE A 12 7.45 5.09 22.10
CA ILE A 12 8.24 4.11 22.87
C ILE A 12 9.42 3.52 22.11
N ARG A 13 9.44 3.65 20.78
CA ARG A 13 10.54 3.23 19.90
C ARG A 13 10.55 4.16 18.70
N LEU A 14 11.75 4.47 18.24
CA LEU A 14 11.98 5.34 17.09
C LEU A 14 13.14 4.74 16.28
N THR A 15 12.94 4.64 14.97
CA THR A 15 13.95 4.18 14.03
C THR A 15 14.04 5.16 12.86
N LEU A 16 15.25 5.57 12.50
CA LEU A 16 15.58 6.37 11.32
C LEU A 16 16.63 5.62 10.50
N VAL A 17 16.41 5.60 9.20
CA VAL A 17 17.28 4.96 8.22
C VAL A 17 17.59 5.96 7.12
N ASP A 18 18.83 5.98 6.66
CA ASP A 18 19.21 6.78 5.49
C ASP A 18 18.59 6.21 4.22
N TYR A 19 18.05 7.10 3.39
CA TYR A 19 17.30 6.70 2.20
C TYR A 19 18.19 6.01 1.16
N PHE A 20 19.40 6.53 0.91
CA PHE A 20 20.24 6.05 -0.19
C PHE A 20 21.11 4.86 0.21
N THR A 21 21.70 4.91 1.40
CA THR A 21 22.67 3.91 1.86
C THR A 21 22.02 2.75 2.60
N SER A 22 20.80 2.91 3.11
CA SER A 22 20.17 1.96 4.06
C SER A 22 20.80 1.93 5.45
N GLU A 23 21.70 2.85 5.78
CA GLU A 23 22.34 2.88 7.09
C GLU A 23 21.36 3.27 8.20
N ILE A 24 21.48 2.61 9.35
CA ILE A 24 20.66 2.90 10.52
C ILE A 24 21.23 4.15 11.20
N LEU A 25 20.52 5.27 11.09
CA LEU A 25 20.93 6.54 11.69
C LEU A 25 20.55 6.60 13.18
N LEU A 26 19.41 6.00 13.52
CA LEU A 26 18.89 5.93 14.88
C LEU A 26 18.03 4.68 15.01
N ASP A 27 18.24 3.85 16.02
CA ASP A 27 17.27 2.84 16.45
C ASP A 27 17.33 2.74 17.96
N SER A 28 16.35 3.35 18.64
CA SER A 28 16.37 3.43 20.09
C SER A 28 14.97 3.35 20.67
N LEU A 29 14.89 2.77 21.87
CA LEU A 29 13.72 2.90 22.73
C LEU A 29 13.65 4.31 23.32
N VAL A 30 12.44 4.80 23.49
CA VAL A 30 12.13 6.09 24.10
C VAL A 30 11.39 5.83 25.40
N VAL A 31 11.89 6.35 26.51
CA VAL A 31 11.22 6.20 27.81
C VAL A 31 10.12 7.25 27.91
N PRO A 32 8.84 6.84 27.99
CA PRO A 32 7.73 7.77 28.12
C PRO A 32 7.79 8.47 29.49
N VAL A 33 7.38 9.74 29.51
CA VAL A 33 7.32 10.55 30.74
C VAL A 33 6.05 10.21 31.53
N VAL A 34 4.99 9.84 30.82
CA VAL A 34 3.69 9.48 31.40
C VAL A 34 3.63 8.00 31.77
N GLY A 35 2.76 7.66 32.72
CA GLY A 35 2.49 6.28 33.09
C GLY A 35 1.85 5.52 31.92
N MET A 36 2.45 4.39 31.53
CA MET A 36 1.94 3.55 30.45
C MET A 36 0.94 2.52 30.97
N SER A 37 -0.22 2.42 30.31
CA SER A 37 -1.18 1.33 30.48
C SER A 37 -0.67 0.07 29.76
N HIS A 38 -0.43 0.19 28.45
CA HIS A 38 0.00 -0.92 27.61
C HIS A 38 1.10 -0.50 26.64
N PHE A 39 2.05 -1.40 26.34
CA PHE A 39 3.12 -1.14 25.37
C PHE A 39 2.75 -1.55 23.94
N ASN A 40 1.55 -2.11 23.73
CA ASN A 40 1.11 -2.65 22.45
C ASN A 40 2.12 -3.61 21.81
N THR A 41 2.72 -4.52 22.58
CA THR A 41 3.86 -5.35 22.15
C THR A 41 3.61 -6.10 20.84
N ARG A 42 2.36 -6.51 20.54
CA ARG A 42 2.00 -7.11 19.25
C ARG A 42 2.29 -6.21 18.04
N TYR A 43 2.16 -4.90 18.21
CA TYR A 43 2.35 -3.92 17.14
C TYR A 43 3.67 -3.15 17.28
N SER A 44 4.16 -2.95 18.51
CA SER A 44 5.38 -2.18 18.75
C SER A 44 6.66 -3.01 18.80
N GLY A 45 6.55 -4.33 19.04
CA GLY A 45 7.69 -5.19 19.33
C GLY A 45 8.36 -4.92 20.69
N VAL A 46 7.84 -3.98 21.49
CA VAL A 46 8.43 -3.58 22.76
C VAL A 46 7.65 -4.16 23.93
N SER A 47 8.33 -4.93 24.77
CA SER A 47 7.78 -5.44 26.03
C SER A 47 8.13 -4.53 27.21
N ARG A 48 7.31 -4.56 28.27
CA ARG A 48 7.59 -3.81 29.51
C ARG A 48 8.95 -4.22 30.12
N GLN A 49 9.30 -5.50 30.03
CA GLN A 49 10.60 -6.01 30.48
C GLN A 49 11.75 -5.44 29.64
N ALA A 50 11.63 -5.48 28.31
CA ALA A 50 12.65 -4.93 27.41
C ALA A 50 12.91 -3.45 27.67
N MET A 51 11.84 -2.65 27.87
CA MET A 51 11.95 -1.24 28.23
C MET A 51 12.66 -1.05 29.59
N GLY A 52 12.30 -1.83 30.61
CA GLY A 52 12.94 -1.77 31.93
C GLY A 52 14.42 -2.13 31.88
N GLU A 53 14.78 -3.15 31.11
CA GLU A 53 16.18 -3.55 30.89
C GLU A 53 16.98 -2.49 30.14
N ALA A 54 16.42 -1.92 29.07
CA ALA A 54 17.07 -0.86 28.29
C ALA A 54 17.32 0.37 29.16
N ARG A 55 16.35 0.76 29.99
CA ARG A 55 16.48 1.85 30.96
C ARG A 55 17.58 1.58 31.98
N ARG A 56 17.65 0.37 32.54
CA ARG A 56 18.71 -0.01 33.49
C ARG A 56 20.10 -0.03 32.85
N LYS A 57 20.19 -0.41 31.57
CA LYS A 57 21.44 -0.47 30.80
C LYS A 57 21.85 0.89 30.20
N GLY A 58 21.02 1.93 30.32
CA GLY A 58 21.26 3.24 29.69
C GLY A 58 21.22 3.22 28.17
N LYS A 59 20.53 2.24 27.55
CA LYS A 59 20.44 2.06 26.09
C LYS A 59 19.12 2.59 25.51
N CYS A 60 18.58 3.65 26.09
CA CYS A 60 17.32 4.25 25.65
C CYS A 60 17.39 5.77 25.81
N ILE A 61 16.60 6.48 25.02
CA ILE A 61 16.44 7.92 25.13
C ILE A 61 15.56 8.21 26.34
N THR A 62 16.14 8.93 27.32
CA THR A 62 15.44 9.41 28.51
C THR A 62 15.06 10.87 28.33
N GLY A 63 13.91 11.30 28.87
CA GLY A 63 13.39 12.66 28.68
C GLY A 63 12.21 12.74 27.72
N GLY A 64 11.64 11.59 27.34
CA GLY A 64 10.42 11.50 26.56
C GLY A 64 10.55 11.97 25.11
N VAL A 65 9.42 12.39 24.57
CA VAL A 65 9.28 12.80 23.17
C VAL A 65 10.18 14.00 22.82
N ALA A 66 10.40 14.93 23.76
CA ALA A 66 11.26 16.09 23.53
C ALA A 66 12.72 15.70 23.26
N ALA A 67 13.26 14.75 24.05
CA ALA A 67 14.60 14.22 23.83
C ALA A 67 14.67 13.39 22.54
N ALA A 68 13.63 12.61 22.24
CA ALA A 68 13.54 11.86 20.99
C ALA A 68 13.60 12.78 19.76
N ARG A 69 12.87 13.91 19.78
CA ARG A 69 12.95 14.91 18.70
C ARG A 69 14.34 15.51 18.54
N GLN A 70 15.04 15.80 19.63
CA GLN A 70 16.41 16.32 19.55
C GLN A 70 17.33 15.33 18.84
N GLU A 71 17.21 14.03 19.09
CA GLU A 71 17.98 13.00 18.37
C GLU A 71 17.58 12.90 16.89
N VAL A 72 16.29 13.05 16.55
CA VAL A 72 15.83 13.10 15.14
C VAL A 72 16.45 14.29 14.42
N TRP A 73 16.43 15.47 15.04
CA TRP A 73 16.89 16.72 14.42
C TRP A 73 18.40 16.80 14.21
N ARG A 74 19.18 15.89 14.79
CA ARG A 74 20.60 15.74 14.45
C ARG A 74 20.82 15.22 13.03
N TRP A 75 19.83 14.51 12.49
CA TRP A 75 19.86 13.92 11.16
C TRP A 75 18.92 14.63 10.18
N VAL A 76 17.79 15.14 10.68
CA VAL A 76 16.72 15.70 9.85
C VAL A 76 16.61 17.21 10.06
N GLY A 77 16.85 17.97 8.98
CA GLY A 77 16.64 19.41 8.92
C GLY A 77 15.34 19.80 8.19
N PRO A 78 15.06 21.11 8.06
CA PRO A 78 13.85 21.62 7.38
C PRO A 78 13.74 21.19 5.91
N GLU A 79 14.87 21.08 5.22
CA GLU A 79 14.97 20.72 3.81
C GLU A 79 15.08 19.20 3.58
N THR A 80 15.21 18.41 4.65
CA THR A 80 15.35 16.96 4.54
C THR A 80 13.99 16.34 4.22
N ILE A 81 13.90 15.50 3.21
CA ILE A 81 12.66 14.80 2.87
C ILE A 81 12.47 13.61 3.82
N VAL A 82 11.33 13.56 4.51
CA VAL A 82 10.95 12.44 5.37
C VAL A 82 10.14 11.43 4.58
N VAL A 83 10.59 10.19 4.55
CA VAL A 83 9.93 9.10 3.83
C VAL A 83 9.31 8.13 4.82
N GLY A 84 8.09 7.66 4.56
CA GLY A 84 7.48 6.62 5.38
C GLY A 84 6.15 6.08 4.84
N HIS A 85 5.36 5.47 5.72
CA HIS A 85 4.06 4.86 5.39
C HIS A 85 3.01 5.24 6.42
N GLY A 86 2.02 6.05 6.05
CA GLY A 86 1.03 6.57 6.99
C GLY A 86 1.64 7.48 8.06
N VAL A 87 2.57 8.34 7.62
CA VAL A 87 3.54 9.10 8.46
C VAL A 87 2.86 10.05 9.44
N ASN A 88 1.60 10.44 9.19
CA ASN A 88 0.81 11.27 10.09
C ASN A 88 0.74 10.72 11.52
N ASN A 89 0.64 9.39 11.67
CA ASN A 89 0.60 8.77 13.00
C ASN A 89 1.93 8.95 13.74
N ASP A 90 3.05 8.73 13.06
CA ASP A 90 4.39 8.86 13.63
C ASP A 90 4.74 10.31 13.96
N LEU A 91 4.41 11.26 13.08
CA LEU A 91 4.64 12.69 13.31
C LEU A 91 3.79 13.24 14.45
N THR A 92 2.52 12.82 14.55
CA THR A 92 1.64 13.18 15.67
C THR A 92 2.22 12.69 17.00
N SER A 93 2.73 11.46 16.99
CA SER A 93 3.36 10.81 18.14
C SER A 93 4.65 11.52 18.59
N LEU A 94 5.43 11.99 17.63
CA LEU A 94 6.61 12.82 17.88
C LEU A 94 6.26 14.27 18.27
N ARG A 95 4.99 14.67 18.10
CA ARG A 95 4.52 16.06 18.22
C ARG A 95 5.38 16.98 17.34
N TRP A 96 5.61 16.55 16.11
CA TRP A 96 6.51 17.19 15.15
C TRP A 96 5.79 17.47 13.84
N ILE A 97 5.92 18.70 13.35
CA ILE A 97 5.41 19.14 12.06
C ILE A 97 6.59 19.25 11.11
N HIS A 98 6.49 18.57 9.96
CA HIS A 98 7.50 18.61 8.91
C HIS A 98 6.85 18.80 7.54
N PRO A 99 7.27 19.79 6.73
CA PRO A 99 6.59 20.11 5.47
C PRO A 99 6.95 19.16 4.32
N LEU A 100 8.16 18.58 4.33
CA LEU A 100 8.67 17.76 3.22
C LEU A 100 8.53 16.28 3.54
N VAL A 101 7.36 15.72 3.23
CA VAL A 101 7.03 14.31 3.51
C VAL A 101 6.64 13.58 2.23
N VAL A 102 7.20 12.40 2.02
CA VAL A 102 6.77 11.45 0.98
C VAL A 102 6.20 10.21 1.66
N ASP A 103 4.90 9.99 1.46
CA ASP A 103 4.18 8.88 2.08
C ASP A 103 3.81 7.81 1.04
N SER A 104 4.35 6.60 1.23
CA SER A 104 4.07 5.44 0.38
C SER A 104 2.60 5.03 0.35
N MET A 105 1.84 5.27 1.43
CA MET A 105 0.39 4.97 1.47
C MET A 105 -0.37 5.91 0.52
N LEU A 106 -0.01 7.19 0.48
CA LEU A 106 -0.60 8.16 -0.44
C LEU A 106 -0.22 7.86 -1.89
N LEU A 107 1.06 7.53 -2.14
CA LEU A 107 1.51 7.11 -3.47
C LEU A 107 0.74 5.88 -3.97
N ALA A 108 0.56 4.86 -3.12
CA ALA A 108 -0.19 3.67 -3.46
C ALA A 108 -1.68 3.96 -3.70
N THR A 109 -2.26 4.88 -2.92
CA THR A 109 -3.65 5.31 -3.12
C THR A 109 -3.83 5.98 -4.49
N ALA A 110 -2.94 6.90 -4.83
CA ALA A 110 -2.96 7.59 -6.12
C ALA A 110 -2.76 6.61 -7.28
N ALA A 111 -1.77 5.72 -7.20
CA ALA A 111 -1.50 4.71 -8.23
C ALA A 111 -2.69 3.75 -8.43
N LYS A 112 -3.36 3.36 -7.34
CA LYS A 112 -4.56 2.53 -7.43
C LYS A 112 -5.71 3.26 -8.11
N ALA A 113 -5.95 4.52 -7.77
CA ALA A 113 -6.99 5.33 -8.41
C ALA A 113 -6.71 5.56 -9.91
N GLU A 114 -5.45 5.79 -10.29
CA GLU A 114 -5.04 5.88 -11.70
C GLU A 114 -5.32 4.58 -12.47
N LYS A 115 -5.02 3.42 -11.84
CA LYS A 115 -5.25 2.10 -12.42
C LYS A 115 -6.74 1.79 -12.60
N GLU A 116 -7.55 2.07 -11.58
CA GLU A 116 -9.01 1.88 -11.61
C GLU A 116 -9.64 2.73 -12.73
N LYS A 117 -9.25 4.00 -12.85
CA LYS A 117 -9.73 4.88 -13.92
C LYS A 117 -9.39 4.36 -15.32
N ARG A 118 -8.17 3.85 -15.50
CA ARG A 118 -7.75 3.26 -16.78
C ARG A 118 -8.53 1.98 -17.10
N GLU A 119 -8.77 1.13 -16.11
CA GLU A 119 -9.56 -0.10 -16.29
C GLU A 119 -11.01 0.23 -16.67
N GLU A 120 -11.62 1.25 -16.06
CA GLU A 120 -12.95 1.74 -16.41
C GLU A 120 -13.00 2.28 -17.85
N GLU A 121 -12.03 3.10 -18.26
CA GLU A 121 -11.93 3.62 -19.63
C GLU A 121 -11.79 2.49 -20.66
N GLU A 122 -10.93 1.51 -20.40
CA GLU A 122 -10.76 0.34 -21.27
C GLU A 122 -12.02 -0.55 -21.33
N GLU A 123 -12.76 -0.68 -20.22
CA GLU A 123 -14.03 -1.42 -20.19
C GLU A 123 -15.12 -0.69 -20.99
N GLU A 124 -15.20 0.63 -20.89
CA GLU A 124 -16.10 1.44 -21.72
C GLU A 124 -15.76 1.32 -23.21
N GLU A 125 -14.48 1.37 -23.58
CA GLU A 125 -14.03 1.19 -24.95
C GLU A 125 -14.38 -0.20 -25.49
N ARG A 126 -14.16 -1.25 -24.68
CA ARG A 126 -14.57 -2.63 -25.02
C ARG A 126 -16.08 -2.74 -25.25
N LYS A 127 -16.89 -2.20 -24.34
CA LYS A 127 -18.37 -2.20 -24.49
C LYS A 127 -18.83 -1.43 -25.72
N LYS A 128 -18.20 -0.28 -26.02
CA LYS A 128 -18.49 0.51 -27.23
C LYS A 128 -18.11 -0.26 -28.51
N ALA A 129 -16.98 -0.95 -28.51
CA ALA A 129 -16.54 -1.78 -29.63
C ALA A 129 -17.47 -2.97 -29.87
N GLU A 130 -17.83 -3.71 -28.82
CA GLU A 130 -18.79 -4.83 -28.87
C GLU A 130 -20.17 -4.37 -29.36
N ALA A 131 -20.66 -3.21 -28.89
CA ALA A 131 -21.93 -2.66 -29.34
C ALA A 131 -21.90 -2.26 -30.84
N LEU A 132 -20.78 -1.71 -31.32
CA LEU A 132 -20.60 -1.38 -32.73
C LEU A 132 -20.53 -2.63 -33.60
N GLU A 133 -19.85 -3.69 -33.13
CA GLU A 133 -19.78 -4.97 -33.83
C GLU A 133 -21.15 -5.66 -33.89
N ALA A 134 -21.90 -5.67 -32.77
CA ALA A 134 -23.26 -6.20 -32.74
C ALA A 134 -24.20 -5.44 -33.70
N ALA A 135 -24.06 -4.11 -33.80
CA ALA A 135 -24.84 -3.30 -34.75
C ALA A 135 -24.50 -3.63 -36.22
N LYS A 136 -23.23 -3.93 -36.54
CA LYS A 136 -22.82 -4.36 -37.88
C LYS A 136 -23.39 -5.75 -38.24
N ASN A 137 -23.37 -6.70 -37.30
CA ASN A 137 -23.93 -8.04 -37.53
C ASN A 137 -25.46 -8.02 -37.75
N ILE A 138 -26.19 -7.08 -37.14
CA ILE A 138 -27.65 -6.94 -37.38
C ILE A 138 -27.92 -6.40 -38.79
N GLN A 139 -27.09 -5.48 -39.29
CA GLN A 139 -27.24 -4.92 -40.65
C GLN A 139 -26.87 -5.90 -41.77
N GLU A 140 -25.98 -6.87 -41.51
CA GLU A 140 -25.66 -7.94 -42.47
C GLU A 140 -26.67 -9.11 -42.49
N ALA A 141 -27.57 -9.18 -41.51
CA ALA A 141 -28.62 -10.23 -41.43
C ALA A 141 -29.92 -9.88 -42.20
N GLU A 142 -30.05 -8.68 -42.77
CA GLU A 142 -31.20 -8.25 -43.58
C GLU A 142 -30.97 -8.46 -45.09
N VAL A 143 -30.70 -9.69 -45.53
CA VAL A 143 -31.24 -10.20 -46.81
C VAL A 143 -31.48 -11.71 -46.67
N PRO A 144 -32.74 -12.13 -46.50
CA PRO A 144 -33.24 -13.17 -47.40
C PRO A 144 -34.63 -12.85 -47.96
N ASP A 145 -34.76 -13.07 -49.26
CA ASP A 145 -36.02 -13.21 -49.99
C ASP A 145 -37.00 -14.14 -49.27
N GLU A 146 -38.28 -13.85 -49.47
CA GLU A 146 -39.42 -14.57 -48.91
C GLU A 146 -39.37 -16.09 -49.14
N ASP A 147 -39.76 -16.87 -48.12
CA ASP A 147 -40.80 -17.90 -48.31
C ASP A 147 -41.38 -18.41 -46.99
N LEU A 148 -42.67 -18.73 -47.06
CA LEU A 148 -43.64 -18.99 -46.00
C LEU A 148 -43.47 -20.36 -45.30
N ILE A 149 -43.62 -20.34 -43.97
CA ILE A 149 -44.34 -21.27 -43.08
C ILE A 149 -44.21 -22.79 -43.33
N SER A 150 -43.70 -23.54 -42.32
CA SER A 150 -44.37 -24.78 -41.88
C SER A 150 -44.18 -25.07 -40.38
N PHE A 151 -45.32 -25.24 -39.74
CA PHE A 151 -45.64 -25.79 -38.41
C PHE A 151 -45.17 -27.26 -38.26
N ASP A 152 -44.62 -27.65 -37.10
CA ASP A 152 -45.13 -28.79 -36.32
C ASP A 152 -44.47 -29.00 -34.94
N SER A 153 -45.21 -29.75 -34.12
CA SER A 153 -45.28 -29.85 -32.66
C SER A 153 -44.31 -30.84 -31.96
N GLU A 154 -44.39 -30.85 -30.63
CA GLU A 154 -44.03 -31.90 -29.63
C GLU A 154 -42.60 -31.84 -29.03
N ASN A 155 -42.45 -31.45 -27.75
CA ASN A 155 -42.63 -32.23 -26.51
C ASN A 155 -41.66 -33.41 -26.36
N GLU A 156 -40.68 -33.32 -25.45
CA GLU A 156 -40.59 -34.18 -24.27
C GLU A 156 -39.30 -33.96 -23.45
N ASN A 157 -39.40 -34.46 -22.23
CA ASN A 157 -38.68 -34.14 -21.02
C ASN A 157 -37.43 -35.02 -20.80
N SER A 158 -36.52 -34.51 -19.97
CA SER A 158 -35.70 -35.26 -19.00
C SER A 158 -34.43 -36.01 -19.45
N LYS A 159 -33.27 -35.62 -18.90
CA LYS A 159 -32.61 -36.23 -17.72
C LYS A 159 -31.18 -35.72 -17.59
N GLY A 160 -30.78 -35.46 -16.35
CA GLY A 160 -29.63 -34.64 -16.01
C GLY A 160 -28.27 -35.33 -15.91
N LYS A 161 -27.31 -34.58 -15.36
CA LYS A 161 -26.11 -35.13 -14.73
C LYS A 161 -25.52 -34.15 -13.71
N GLN A 162 -24.90 -34.76 -12.72
CA GLN A 162 -24.46 -34.23 -11.44
C GLN A 162 -23.24 -33.30 -11.48
N LYS A 163 -23.12 -32.57 -10.36
CA LYS A 163 -21.89 -32.21 -9.63
C LYS A 163 -20.93 -31.21 -10.29
N GLY A 164 -21.05 -29.96 -9.85
CA GLY A 164 -19.91 -29.09 -9.59
C GLY A 164 -19.97 -28.67 -8.13
N ARG A 165 -19.07 -29.19 -7.31
CA ARG A 165 -18.81 -28.68 -5.96
C ARG A 165 -18.23 -27.29 -6.20
N GLU A 166 -18.97 -26.24 -5.88
CA GLU A 166 -18.44 -24.87 -5.92
C GLU A 166 -17.31 -24.80 -4.91
N ASP A 167 -16.08 -25.02 -5.39
CA ASP A 167 -14.91 -24.45 -4.76
C ASP A 167 -15.18 -22.95 -4.70
N LYS A 168 -15.55 -22.47 -3.51
CA LYS A 168 -15.51 -21.06 -3.18
C LYS A 168 -14.06 -20.66 -3.37
N ALA A 169 -13.71 -20.29 -4.60
CA ALA A 169 -12.53 -19.52 -4.91
C ALA A 169 -12.58 -18.38 -3.90
N LYS A 170 -11.64 -18.40 -2.95
CA LYS A 170 -11.47 -17.31 -2.00
C LYS A 170 -11.30 -16.10 -2.88
N LYS A 171 -12.37 -15.30 -3.00
CA LYS A 171 -12.37 -13.97 -3.60
C LYS A 171 -11.10 -13.32 -3.04
N GLN A 172 -10.06 -13.15 -3.87
CA GLN A 172 -8.81 -12.55 -3.42
C GLN A 172 -9.24 -11.23 -2.78
N LYS A 173 -9.10 -11.15 -1.45
CA LYS A 173 -9.40 -9.92 -0.72
C LYS A 173 -8.60 -8.87 -1.44
N GLY A 174 -9.27 -7.90 -2.08
CA GLY A 174 -8.59 -6.77 -2.71
C GLY A 174 -7.54 -6.28 -1.73
N SER A 175 -6.29 -6.29 -2.16
CA SER A 175 -5.17 -6.06 -1.27
C SER A 175 -5.32 -4.66 -0.69
N GLY A 176 -5.52 -4.62 0.63
CA GLY A 176 -5.64 -3.35 1.34
C GLY A 176 -4.33 -2.57 1.23
N LEU A 177 -4.37 -1.25 1.35
CA LEU A 177 -3.21 -0.35 1.26
C LEU A 177 -2.28 -0.41 2.49
N SER A 178 -2.31 -1.51 3.25
CA SER A 178 -1.41 -1.68 4.39
C SER A 178 0.01 -1.92 3.90
N LEU A 179 0.99 -1.43 4.67
CA LEU A 179 2.41 -1.65 4.40
C LEU A 179 2.72 -3.11 4.07
N LYS A 180 2.16 -4.04 4.86
CA LYS A 180 2.35 -5.49 4.68
C LYS A 180 1.87 -6.00 3.33
N ASN A 181 0.68 -5.58 2.90
CA ASN A 181 0.12 -6.02 1.63
C ASN A 181 0.86 -5.39 0.45
N LEU A 182 1.12 -4.08 0.50
CA LEU A 182 1.86 -3.39 -0.56
C LEU A 182 3.27 -3.94 -0.74
N THR A 183 3.96 -4.23 0.38
CA THR A 183 5.30 -4.84 0.34
C THR A 183 5.26 -6.24 -0.27
N GLN A 184 4.22 -7.01 0.02
CA GLN A 184 4.04 -8.32 -0.61
C GLN A 184 3.70 -8.22 -2.10
N ASP A 185 2.81 -7.31 -2.48
CA ASP A 185 2.30 -7.21 -3.85
C ASP A 185 3.32 -6.58 -4.81
N LEU A 186 4.00 -5.52 -4.36
CA LEU A 186 4.91 -4.73 -5.21
C LEU A 186 6.36 -5.21 -5.13
N LEU A 187 6.80 -5.67 -3.95
CA LEU A 187 8.19 -6.08 -3.72
C LEU A 187 8.35 -7.60 -3.55
N GLY A 188 7.26 -8.36 -3.51
CA GLY A 188 7.30 -9.81 -3.30
C GLY A 188 7.77 -10.22 -1.90
N ARG A 189 7.89 -9.28 -0.95
CA ARG A 189 8.50 -9.50 0.37
C ARG A 189 7.44 -9.61 1.46
N GLN A 190 7.62 -10.58 2.36
CA GLN A 190 6.82 -10.67 3.58
C GLN A 190 7.51 -9.93 4.71
N ILE A 191 6.78 -9.03 5.37
CA ILE A 191 7.21 -8.31 6.57
C ILE A 191 6.27 -8.61 7.74
N GLN A 192 6.70 -8.29 8.95
CA GLN A 192 5.92 -8.50 10.18
C GLN A 192 5.50 -9.97 10.31
N VAL A 193 6.47 -10.86 10.10
CA VAL A 193 6.27 -12.32 10.15
C VAL A 193 6.63 -12.81 11.54
N GLY A 194 5.61 -13.16 12.34
CA GLY A 194 5.82 -13.78 13.66
C GLY A 194 4.88 -13.30 14.74
N LYS A 195 5.13 -13.77 15.97
CA LYS A 195 4.34 -13.42 17.17
C LYS A 195 5.04 -12.42 18.09
N MET A 196 6.29 -12.05 17.81
CA MET A 196 7.11 -11.21 18.69
C MET A 196 6.85 -9.70 18.54
N GLY A 197 5.84 -9.33 17.75
CA GLY A 197 5.54 -7.94 17.44
C GLY A 197 6.19 -7.48 16.14
N HIS A 198 5.94 -6.23 15.75
CA HIS A 198 6.53 -5.65 14.55
C HIS A 198 7.89 -5.04 14.88
N ASP A 199 8.80 -5.04 13.92
CA ASP A 199 10.10 -4.39 14.04
C ASP A 199 10.09 -3.06 13.29
N SER A 200 10.34 -1.97 14.01
CA SER A 200 10.32 -0.62 13.45
C SER A 200 11.38 -0.43 12.35
N LEU A 201 12.50 -1.16 12.43
CA LEU A 201 13.53 -1.14 11.40
C LEU A 201 13.06 -1.80 10.10
N GLU A 202 12.44 -2.97 10.20
CA GLU A 202 11.85 -3.67 9.05
C GLU A 202 10.79 -2.81 8.36
N ASP A 203 9.93 -2.16 9.14
CA ASP A 203 8.87 -1.29 8.65
C ASP A 203 9.44 -0.03 7.96
N ALA A 204 10.48 0.60 8.52
CA ALA A 204 11.14 1.76 7.92
C ALA A 204 11.79 1.42 6.57
N LEU A 205 12.51 0.29 6.51
CA LEU A 205 13.10 -0.21 5.25
C LEU A 205 12.04 -0.56 4.22
N ALA A 206 10.93 -1.20 4.63
CA ALA A 206 9.81 -1.50 3.74
C ALA A 206 9.19 -0.25 3.14
N ALA A 207 8.89 0.76 3.96
CA ALA A 207 8.30 2.00 3.51
C ALA A 207 9.21 2.73 2.52
N ARG A 208 10.51 2.77 2.79
CA ARG A 208 11.53 3.32 1.88
C ARG A 208 11.54 2.60 0.54
N ASP A 209 11.61 1.26 0.56
CA ASP A 209 11.70 0.44 -0.65
C ASP A 209 10.44 0.61 -1.53
N LEU A 210 9.26 0.75 -0.92
CA LEU A 210 8.03 1.05 -1.64
C LEU A 210 8.10 2.40 -2.34
N VAL A 211 8.54 3.45 -1.64
CA VAL A 211 8.71 4.78 -2.28
C VAL A 211 9.73 4.69 -3.41
N HIS A 212 10.84 3.99 -3.22
CA HIS A 212 11.84 3.79 -4.25
C HIS A 212 11.28 3.09 -5.49
N TRP A 213 10.44 2.07 -5.28
CA TRP A 213 9.73 1.38 -6.35
C TRP A 213 8.83 2.35 -7.14
N PHE A 214 8.00 3.14 -6.47
CA PHE A 214 7.13 4.13 -7.13
C PHE A 214 7.92 5.18 -7.92
N VAL A 215 9.01 5.69 -7.35
CA VAL A 215 9.89 6.67 -8.03
C VAL A 215 10.49 6.05 -9.29
N THR A 216 10.97 4.81 -9.19
CA THR A 216 11.58 4.11 -10.33
C THR A 216 10.57 3.90 -11.46
N GLN A 217 9.36 3.46 -11.13
CA GLN A 217 8.28 3.29 -12.11
C GLN A 217 7.94 4.61 -12.82
N LYS A 218 7.73 5.70 -12.07
CA LYS A 218 7.47 7.02 -12.68
C LYS A 218 8.65 7.53 -13.52
N CYS A 219 9.89 7.27 -13.11
CA CYS A 219 11.07 7.61 -13.90
C CYS A 219 11.13 6.81 -15.22
N GLU A 220 10.78 5.53 -15.22
CA GLU A 220 10.71 4.69 -16.42
C GLU A 220 9.62 5.18 -17.38
N GLU A 221 8.42 5.49 -16.86
CA GLU A 221 7.32 6.07 -17.64
C GLU A 221 7.74 7.39 -18.32
N LEU A 222 8.39 8.30 -17.58
CA LEU A 222 8.86 9.57 -18.12
C LEU A 222 9.95 9.39 -19.18
N LYS A 223 10.87 8.44 -18.99
CA LYS A 223 11.89 8.11 -19.99
C LYS A 223 11.27 7.54 -21.26
N ALA A 224 10.30 6.63 -21.13
CA ALA A 224 9.58 6.07 -22.28
C ALA A 224 8.84 7.17 -23.07
N ARG A 225 8.21 8.12 -22.36
CA ARG A 225 7.55 9.28 -22.97
C ARG A 225 8.53 10.21 -23.69
N ASN A 226 9.72 10.44 -23.14
CA ASN A 226 10.74 11.29 -23.74
C ASN A 226 11.52 10.61 -24.89
N GLN A 227 11.65 9.28 -24.87
CA GLN A 227 12.28 8.50 -25.95
C GLN A 227 11.35 8.23 -27.13
N ASN A 228 10.05 8.45 -26.95
CA ASN A 228 9.05 8.40 -28.01
C ASN A 228 8.55 9.83 -28.31
N PRO A 229 9.39 10.74 -28.85
CA PRO A 229 8.85 11.90 -29.53
C PRO A 229 8.12 11.30 -30.73
N ALA A 230 6.81 11.12 -30.59
CA ALA A 230 5.97 10.74 -31.72
C ALA A 230 6.46 11.56 -32.91
N ILE A 231 6.79 10.84 -33.99
CA ILE A 231 7.00 11.34 -35.34
C ILE A 231 5.95 12.44 -35.52
N MET A 232 6.36 13.69 -35.27
CA MET A 232 5.59 14.84 -35.68
C MET A 232 5.80 14.85 -37.17
N GLY A 233 4.87 14.19 -37.86
CA GLY A 233 4.70 14.31 -39.29
C GLY A 233 4.62 15.79 -39.61
N PHE A 234 5.74 16.32 -40.10
CA PHE A 234 5.81 17.53 -40.88
C PHE A 234 7.02 17.37 -41.79
N TRP A 235 6.77 17.66 -43.07
CA TRP A 235 7.54 17.43 -44.30
C TRP A 235 7.21 16.13 -45.03
#